data_AF-A0A6C0PAR4-F1
#
_entry.id   AF-A0A6C0PAR4-F1
#
_cell.length_a   1.000
_cell.length_b   1.000
_cell.length_c   1.000
_cell.angle_alpha   90.00
_cell.angle_beta   90.00
_cell.angle_gamma   90.00
#
_symmetry.space_group_name_H-M   'P 1'
#
loop_
_entity.id
_entity.type
_entity.pdbx_description
1 polymer ?
#
loop_
_entity_poly.entity_id
_entity_poly.type
_entity_poly.pdbx_seq_one_letter_code
_entity_poly.pdbx_strand_id
1 'polypeptide(L)' 'MSTTITRHYMGGTLVISDVPLPEGNTEISAEDQQLIDKYVHVLDELHILGDIDVAFYEVKSKFSS' A
#
# COMPACT_ATOMS: atom_id res chain seq x y z
N MET A 1 0.20 15.78 -5.85
CA MET A 1 1.27 15.51 -4.86
C MET A 1 1.24 14.04 -4.52
N SER A 2 2.34 13.46 -4.08
CA SER A 2 2.37 12.07 -3.61
C SER A 2 2.90 11.99 -2.19
N THR A 3 2.57 10.91 -1.50
CA THR A 3 3.05 10.61 -0.16
C THR A 3 3.60 9.18 -0.08
N THR A 4 4.37 8.91 0.97
CA THR A 4 4.82 7.56 1.33
C THR A 4 3.94 7.05 2.47
N ILE A 5 3.49 5.80 2.36
CA ILE A 5 2.70 5.14 3.39
C ILE A 5 3.47 3.97 3.96
N THR A 6 3.52 3.88 5.29
CA THR A 6 4.06 2.73 6.00
C THR A 6 2.92 1.97 6.67
N ARG A 7 2.93 0.65 6.51
CA ARG A 7 1.99 -0.29 7.14
C ARG A 7 2.76 -1.45 7.75
N HIS A 8 2.28 -1.93 8.89
CA HIS A 8 2.81 -3.14 9.51
C HIS A 8 1.89 -4.30 9.22
N TYR A 9 2.48 -5.47 9.00
CA TYR A 9 1.80 -6.74 8.78
C TYR A 9 2.52 -7.83 9.60
N MET A 10 1.97 -9.04 9.69
CA MET A 10 2.50 -10.09 10.59
C MET A 10 3.98 -10.42 10.35
N GLY A 11 4.44 -10.30 9.11
CA GLY A 11 5.79 -10.69 8.70
C GLY A 11 6.82 -9.57 8.65
N GLY A 12 6.41 -8.30 8.80
CA GLY A 12 7.32 -7.16 8.69
C GLY A 12 6.63 -5.82 8.41
N THR A 13 7.34 -4.93 7.71
CA THR A 13 6.86 -3.60 7.36
C THR A 13 6.72 -3.45 5.85
N LEU A 14 5.58 -2.94 5.41
CA LEU A 14 5.31 -2.55 4.03
C LEU A 14 5.45 -1.03 3.90
N VAL A 15 6.37 -0.59 3.05
CA VAL A 15 6.58 0.81 2.67
C VAL A 15 6.12 0.99 1.22
N ILE A 16 5.21 1.94 1.02
CA ILE A 16 4.57 2.19 -0.26
C ILE A 16 4.88 3.61 -0.70
N SER A 17 5.66 3.76 -1.77
CA SER A 17 6.00 5.06 -2.34
C SER A 17 4.96 5.53 -3.37
N ASP A 18 4.99 6.83 -3.66
CA ASP A 18 4.23 7.45 -4.76
C ASP A 18 2.71 7.29 -4.67
N VAL A 19 2.16 7.23 -3.45
CA VAL A 19 0.71 7.17 -3.25
C VAL A 19 0.12 8.54 -3.56
N PRO A 20 -0.83 8.66 -4.51
CA PRO A 20 -1.38 9.94 -4.92
C PRO A 20 -2.20 10.56 -3.78
N LEU A 21 -1.97 11.86 -3.54
CA LEU A 21 -2.81 12.68 -2.69
C LEU A 21 -3.85 13.40 -3.54
N PRO A 22 -5.15 13.34 -3.18
CA PRO A 22 -6.18 14.17 -3.80
C PRO A 22 -5.84 15.65 -3.64
N GLU A 23 -6.22 16.47 -4.62
CA GLU A 23 -5.94 17.91 -4.58
C GLU A 23 -6.52 18.56 -3.33
N GLY A 24 -5.69 19.33 -2.63
CA GLY A 24 -6.07 20.02 -1.38
C GLY A 24 -6.19 19.12 -0.15
N ASN A 25 -5.91 17.81 -0.25
CA ASN A 25 -5.99 16.88 0.88
C ASN A 25 -4.61 16.48 1.39
N THR A 26 -4.54 16.22 2.70
CA THR A 26 -3.36 15.67 3.38
C THR A 26 -3.41 14.14 3.48
N GLU A 27 -4.56 13.56 3.16
CA GLU A 27 -4.86 12.13 3.28
C GLU A 27 -5.11 11.53 1.89
N ILE A 28 -4.79 10.24 1.74
CA ILE A 28 -5.07 9.50 0.52
C ILE A 28 -6.56 9.19 0.38
N SER A 29 -6.99 8.81 -0.82
CA SER A 29 -8.38 8.43 -1.05
C SER A 29 -8.76 7.16 -0.29
N ALA A 30 -10.04 7.01 0.07
CA ALA A 30 -10.54 5.78 0.70
C ALA A 30 -10.37 4.55 -0.20
N GLU A 31 -10.45 4.72 -1.53
CA GLU A 31 -10.21 3.65 -2.51
C GLU A 31 -8.75 3.16 -2.46
N ASP A 32 -7.80 4.10 -2.46
CA ASP A 32 -6.38 3.76 -2.37
C ASP A 32 -6.05 3.13 -1.01
N GLN A 33 -6.70 3.58 0.06
CA GLN A 33 -6.54 3.00 1.39
C GLN A 33 -7.03 1.54 1.44
N GLN A 34 -8.20 1.26 0.88
CA GLN A 34 -8.73 -0.12 0.76
C GLN A 34 -7.79 -1.03 -0.04
N LEU A 35 -7.17 -0.49 -1.09
CA LEU A 35 -6.25 -1.25 -1.94
C LEU A 35 -4.95 -1.59 -1.19
N ILE A 36 -4.44 -0.66 -0.39
CA ILE A 36 -3.29 -0.88 0.50
C ILE A 36 -3.62 -1.92 1.58
N ASP A 37 -4.76 -1.80 2.24
CA ASP A 37 -5.17 -2.73 3.29
C ASP A 37 -5.39 -4.15 2.73
N LYS A 38 -5.93 -4.25 1.50
CA LYS A 38 -6.04 -5.52 0.77
C LYS A 38 -4.66 -6.12 0.48
N TYR A 39 -3.67 -5.32 0.13
CA TYR A 39 -2.32 -5.80 -0.11
C TYR A 39 -1.65 -6.32 1.17
N VAL A 40 -1.80 -5.60 2.28
CA VAL A 40 -1.36 -6.07 3.61
C VAL A 40 -1.96 -7.44 3.93
N HIS A 41 -3.28 -7.59 3.74
CA HIS A 41 -3.94 -8.86 3.99
C HIS A 41 -3.41 -10.00 3.11
N VAL A 42 -3.10 -9.73 1.84
CA VAL A 42 -2.48 -10.73 0.94
C VAL A 42 -1.08 -11.13 1.43
N LEU A 43 -0.28 -10.18 1.94
CA LEU A 43 1.04 -10.50 2.49
C LEU A 43 0.95 -11.41 3.73
N ASP A 44 -0.05 -11.17 4.59
CA ASP A 44 -0.33 -12.00 5.75
C ASP A 44 -0.77 -13.41 5.36
N GLU A 45 -1.72 -13.55 4.42
CA GLU A 45 -2.22 -14.84 3.93
C GLU A 45 -1.11 -15.67 3.25
N LEU A 46 -0.17 -15.01 2.57
CA LEU A 46 0.97 -15.65 1.92
C LEU A 46 2.14 -15.91 2.88
N HIS A 47 2.03 -15.53 4.15
CA HIS A 47 3.09 -15.64 5.15
C HIS A 47 4.43 -15.05 4.69
N ILE A 48 4.38 -13.93 3.96
CA ILE A 48 5.59 -13.23 3.53
C ILE A 48 6.30 -12.69 4.76
N LEU A 49 7.63 -12.80 4.82
CA LEU A 49 8.44 -12.28 5.92
C LEU A 49 9.42 -11.23 5.39
N GLY A 50 9.78 -10.27 6.25
CA GLY A 50 10.74 -9.21 5.94
C GLY A 50 10.06 -7.88 5.59
N ASP A 51 10.88 -6.85 5.39
CA ASP A 51 10.38 -5.54 4.98
C ASP A 51 10.24 -5.49 3.45
N ILE A 52 9.20 -4.81 2.97
CA ILE A 52 8.87 -4.67 1.55
C ILE A 52 8.77 -3.20 1.20
N ASP A 53 9.56 -2.76 0.23
CA ASP A 53 9.45 -1.46 -0.42
C ASP A 53 8.85 -1.64 -1.81
N VAL A 54 7.75 -0.94 -2.11
CA VAL A 54 7.03 -1.07 -3.37
C VAL A 54 6.41 0.26 -3.80
N ALA A 55 6.31 0.51 -5.10
CA ALA A 55 5.61 1.69 -5.60
C ALA A 55 4.09 1.45 -5.67
N PHE A 56 3.30 2.50 -5.43
CA PHE A 56 1.84 2.37 -5.40
C PHE A 56 1.23 1.81 -6.69
N TYR A 57 1.80 2.13 -7.86
CA TYR A 57 1.33 1.61 -9.14
C TYR A 57 1.48 0.08 -9.24
N GLU A 58 2.51 -0.51 -8.62
CA GLU A 58 2.72 -1.95 -8.61
C GLU A 58 1.66 -2.64 -7.76
N VAL A 59 1.27 -2.01 -6.64
CA VAL A 59 0.16 -2.48 -5.81
C VAL A 59 -1.15 -2.42 -6.61
N LYS A 60 -1.47 -1.29 -7.27
CA LYS A 60 -2.69 -1.19 -8.10
C LYS A 60 -2.71 -2.26 -9.20
N SER A 61 -1.59 -2.45 -9.90
CA SER A 61 -1.49 -3.44 -10.98
C SER A 61 -1.77 -4.87 -10.54
N LYS A 62 -1.59 -5.23 -9.25
CA LYS A 62 -1.92 -6.56 -8.72
C LYS A 62 -3.42 -6.78 -8.51
N PHE A 63 -4.22 -5.72 -8.42
CA PHE A 63 -5.65 -5.80 -8.08
C PHE A 63 -6.59 -5.33 -9.19
N SER A 64 -6.08 -4.69 -10.24
CA SER A 64 -6.87 -4.20 -11.39
C SER A 64 -7.06 -5.23 -12.52
N SER A 65 -7.15 -6.53 -12.20
CA SER A 65 -7.55 -7.59 -13.16
C SER A 65 -9.05 -7.77 -13.27
#